data_AF-A0A914QI10-F1
#
_entry.id   AF-A0A914QI10-F1
#
_cell.length_a   1.000
_cell.length_b   1.000
_cell.length_c   1.000
_cell.angle_alpha   90.00
_cell.angle_beta   90.00
_cell.angle_gamma   90.00
#
_symmetry.space_group_name_H-M   'P 1'
#
loop_
_entity.id
_entity.type
_entity.pdbx_description
1 polymer ?
#
loop_
_entity_poly.entity_id
_entity_poly.type
_entity_poly.pdbx_seq_one_letter_code
_entity_poly.pdbx_strand_id
1 'polypeptide(L)'
;MNGTLEFDKIIIYPKGSHKAMVRDIWLTRSEWAPRDFMFHDLEQYKITNDVEKLEKNPIWSYFPNPFLSDAIFHSSLCQMPDGLSCWKYDSTLIKNDTYIDKILQQRADEIKRQYIDTVNSIKSSKAFL
;
A
#
# COMPACT_ATOMS: atom_id res chain seq x y z
N MET A 1 4.36 23.35 -8.41
CA MET A 1 4.51 22.90 -9.81
C MET A 1 3.66 21.65 -9.96
N ASN A 2 2.53 21.75 -10.68
CA ASN A 2 1.53 20.67 -10.81
C ASN A 2 1.61 20.03 -12.20
N GLY A 3 2.70 19.33 -12.50
CA GLY A 3 2.84 18.60 -13.75
C GLY A 3 3.66 17.33 -13.55
N THR A 4 3.17 16.23 -14.10
CA THR A 4 3.98 15.03 -14.32
C THR A 4 5.03 15.38 -15.39
N LEU A 5 6.30 15.11 -15.10
CA LEU A 5 7.39 15.26 -16.07
C LEU A 5 7.78 13.88 -16.59
N GLU A 6 7.89 13.75 -17.90
CA GLU A 6 8.28 12.51 -18.56
C GLU A 6 9.60 12.75 -19.30
N PHE A 7 10.63 12.00 -18.92
CA PHE A 7 11.96 12.02 -19.54
C PHE A 7 12.29 10.60 -20.01
N ASP A 8 12.17 10.34 -21.31
CA ASP A 8 12.37 9.03 -21.93
C ASP A 8 11.56 7.90 -21.27
N LYS A 9 12.15 7.22 -20.27
CA LYS A 9 11.57 6.10 -19.50
C LYS A 9 11.26 6.45 -18.04
N ILE A 10 11.54 7.68 -17.62
CA ILE A 10 11.40 8.14 -16.24
C ILE A 10 10.19 9.06 -16.17
N ILE A 11 9.21 8.67 -15.36
CA ILE A 11 8.05 9.50 -15.03
C ILE A 11 8.24 10.05 -13.62
N ILE A 12 8.35 11.37 -13.50
CA ILE A 12 8.46 12.07 -12.22
C ILE A 12 7.07 12.56 -11.82
N TYR A 13 6.59 12.05 -10.68
CA TYR A 13 5.36 12.51 -10.08
C TYR A 13 5.62 13.60 -9.02
N PRO A 14 4.81 14.66 -8.96
CA PRO A 14 4.95 15.68 -7.94
C PRO A 14 4.71 15.10 -6.54
N LYS A 15 5.49 15.59 -5.56
CA LYS A 15 5.34 15.20 -4.14
C LYS A 15 3.90 15.48 -3.68
N GLY A 16 3.25 14.46 -3.09
CA GLY A 16 1.85 14.52 -2.68
C GLY A 16 0.85 14.09 -3.75
N SER A 17 1.30 13.72 -4.96
CA SER A 17 0.45 12.97 -5.89
C SER A 17 0.25 11.54 -5.38
N HIS A 18 -0.97 11.01 -5.50
CA HIS A 18 -1.25 9.60 -5.22
C HIS A 18 -0.40 8.66 -6.10
N LYS A 19 -0.02 9.10 -7.31
CA LYS A 19 0.86 8.36 -8.22
C LYS A 19 2.33 8.34 -7.78
N ALA A 20 2.71 9.28 -6.90
CA ALA A 20 4.04 9.34 -6.28
C ALA A 20 4.11 8.54 -4.97
N MET A 21 2.97 8.08 -4.43
CA MET A 21 2.97 7.21 -3.27
C MET A 21 3.61 5.89 -3.70
N VAL A 22 4.59 5.41 -2.92
CA VAL A 22 5.02 4.03 -3.06
C VAL A 22 3.76 3.19 -2.89
N ARG A 23 3.42 2.40 -3.91
CA ARG A 23 2.22 1.56 -3.92
C ARG A 23 2.43 0.36 -3.03
N ASP A 24 2.53 0.67 -1.76
CA ASP A 24 2.77 -0.29 -0.72
C ASP A 24 1.44 -0.98 -0.38
N ILE A 25 1.55 -2.26 -0.11
CA ILE A 25 0.45 -3.21 0.02
C ILE A 25 -0.48 -2.92 1.18
N TRP A 26 -0.02 -2.25 2.23
CA TRP A 26 -0.88 -1.77 3.30
C TRP A 26 -2.02 -0.86 2.80
N LEU A 27 -1.76 0.02 1.81
CA LEU A 27 -2.75 0.97 1.31
C LEU A 27 -3.82 0.29 0.45
N THR A 28 -3.47 -0.85 -0.14
CA THR A 28 -4.27 -1.58 -1.12
C THR A 28 -4.66 -2.98 -0.64
N ARG A 29 -4.47 -3.30 0.64
CA ARG A 29 -4.77 -4.62 1.22
C ARG A 29 -4.12 -5.77 0.44
N SER A 30 -2.84 -5.62 0.13
CA SER A 30 -2.05 -6.57 -0.66
C SER A 30 -2.50 -6.72 -2.10
N GLU A 31 -3.27 -5.79 -2.66
CA GLU A 31 -3.52 -5.72 -4.11
C GLU A 31 -2.49 -4.82 -4.79
N TRP A 32 -2.01 -5.17 -5.98
CA TRP A 32 -1.01 -4.36 -6.70
C TRP A 32 -1.19 -4.40 -8.21
N ALA A 33 -0.62 -3.42 -8.90
CA ALA A 33 -0.57 -3.35 -10.35
C ALA A 33 0.79 -3.82 -10.91
N PRO A 34 0.87 -4.27 -12.17
CA PRO A 34 2.13 -4.75 -12.76
C PRO A 34 3.28 -3.72 -12.76
N ARG A 35 2.97 -2.42 -12.74
CA ARG A 35 3.99 -1.35 -12.67
C ARG A 35 4.53 -1.11 -11.27
N ASP A 36 3.98 -1.78 -10.26
CA ASP A 36 4.35 -1.55 -8.86
C ASP A 36 5.66 -2.27 -8.59
N PHE A 37 6.67 -1.50 -8.21
CA PHE A 37 8.06 -1.97 -8.23
C PHE A 37 8.56 -2.46 -6.86
N MET A 38 7.79 -2.34 -5.78
CA MET A 38 8.31 -2.72 -4.47
C MET A 38 7.21 -3.04 -3.46
N PHE A 39 7.21 -4.28 -2.98
CA PHE A 39 6.72 -4.60 -1.64
C PHE A 39 7.81 -4.20 -0.66
N HIS A 40 7.64 -3.07 0.02
CA HIS A 40 8.51 -2.71 1.14
C HIS A 40 7.86 -3.13 2.46
N ASP A 41 8.64 -3.22 3.54
CA ASP A 41 8.15 -3.47 4.90
C ASP A 41 7.30 -4.76 5.07
N LEU A 42 7.60 -5.80 4.28
CA LEU A 42 7.09 -7.14 4.49
C LEU A 42 7.67 -7.75 5.78
N GLU A 43 6.99 -7.54 6.90
CA GLU A 43 7.36 -8.14 8.18
C GLU A 43 6.40 -9.29 8.53
N GLN A 44 6.93 -10.43 8.93
CA GLN A 44 6.13 -11.65 9.13
C GLN A 44 4.99 -11.47 10.15
N TYR A 45 5.21 -10.72 11.23
CA TYR A 45 4.17 -10.48 12.23
C TYR A 45 3.06 -9.54 11.74
N LYS A 46 3.27 -8.84 10.63
CA LYS A 46 2.29 -7.97 9.98
C LYS A 46 1.43 -8.73 8.96
N ILE A 47 1.83 -9.94 8.59
CA ILE A 47 1.08 -10.80 7.66
C ILE A 47 0.00 -11.55 8.42
N THR A 48 -1.24 -11.50 7.93
CA THR A 48 -2.35 -12.23 8.53
C THR A 48 -3.25 -12.85 7.45
N ASN A 49 -3.75 -14.05 7.72
CA ASN A 49 -4.82 -14.69 6.93
C ASN A 49 -6.21 -14.40 7.51
N ASP A 50 -6.27 -13.73 8.67
CA ASP A 50 -7.50 -13.38 9.38
C ASP A 50 -8.02 -12.01 8.93
N VAL A 51 -8.90 -12.04 7.92
CA VAL A 51 -9.50 -10.84 7.30
C VAL A 51 -10.40 -10.10 8.29
N GLU A 52 -11.04 -10.80 9.22
CA GLU A 52 -11.94 -10.21 10.22
C GLU A 52 -11.17 -9.31 11.21
N LYS A 53 -9.93 -9.69 11.55
CA LYS A 53 -9.03 -8.83 12.34
C LYS A 53 -8.62 -7.55 11.62
N LEU A 54 -8.43 -7.59 10.30
CA LEU A 54 -8.09 -6.40 9.50
C LEU A 54 -9.24 -5.38 9.47
N GLU A 55 -10.48 -5.85 9.53
CA GLU A 55 -11.67 -4.98 9.53
C GLU A 55 -11.94 -4.36 10.91
N LYS A 56 -11.74 -5.14 11.98
CA LYS A 56 -12.03 -4.70 13.36
C LYS A 56 -10.91 -3.88 13.99
N ASN A 57 -9.67 -4.11 13.58
CA ASN A 57 -8.50 -3.37 14.02
C ASN A 57 -7.67 -3.02 12.78
N PRO A 58 -7.99 -1.89 12.10
CA PRO A 58 -7.14 -1.34 11.05
C PRO A 58 -5.88 -0.74 11.71
N ILE A 59 -5.10 -1.59 12.38
CA ILE A 59 -3.75 -1.23 12.74
C ILE A 59 -3.05 -1.03 11.41
N TRP A 60 -2.45 0.14 11.23
CA TRP A 60 -1.74 0.61 10.04
C TRP A 60 -0.60 -0.31 9.56
N SER A 61 -0.44 -1.50 10.14
CA SER A 61 0.68 -2.38 9.93
C SER A 61 0.27 -3.82 9.74
N TYR A 62 -0.98 -4.17 9.39
CA TYR A 62 -1.31 -5.55 9.02
C TYR A 62 -1.87 -5.62 7.60
N PHE A 63 -1.47 -6.65 6.87
CA PHE A 63 -1.89 -6.85 5.49
C PHE A 63 -2.11 -8.34 5.19
N PRO A 64 -3.02 -8.68 4.25
CA PRO A 64 -3.21 -10.05 3.80
C PRO A 64 -1.91 -10.65 3.25
N ASN A 65 -1.71 -11.94 3.45
CA ASN A 65 -0.60 -12.65 2.84
C ASN A 65 -0.66 -12.57 1.30
N PRO A 66 0.36 -12.03 0.60
CA PRO A 66 0.36 -11.94 -0.85
C PRO A 66 0.81 -13.21 -1.57
N PHE A 67 1.25 -14.24 -0.83
CA PHE A 67 1.81 -15.48 -1.38
C PHE A 67 0.79 -16.62 -1.34
N LEU A 68 0.87 -17.52 -2.34
CA LEU A 68 0.03 -18.72 -2.43
C LEU A 68 0.31 -19.75 -1.33
N SER A 69 1.49 -19.72 -0.73
CA SER A 69 1.84 -20.58 0.40
C SER A 69 1.33 -19.97 1.71
N ASP A 70 1.12 -20.79 2.74
CA ASP A 70 0.67 -20.37 4.08
C ASP A 70 1.66 -19.45 4.85
N ALA A 71 2.61 -18.83 4.13
CA ALA A 71 3.50 -17.73 4.52
C ALA A 71 3.97 -17.73 5.97
N ILE A 72 4.53 -18.84 6.39
CA ILE A 72 5.64 -18.76 7.34
C ILE A 72 6.87 -18.43 6.51
N PHE A 73 7.43 -17.25 6.70
CA PHE A 73 8.65 -16.89 6.00
C PHE A 73 9.77 -17.83 6.46
N HIS A 74 10.21 -18.73 5.59
CA HIS A 74 11.33 -19.62 5.87
C HIS A 74 12.55 -19.15 5.07
N SER A 75 13.54 -18.59 5.76
CA SER A 75 14.79 -18.14 5.13
C SER A 75 15.54 -19.24 4.37
N SER A 76 15.35 -20.51 4.77
CA SER A 76 15.87 -21.68 4.07
C SER A 76 15.33 -21.82 2.65
N LEU A 77 14.09 -21.39 2.38
CA LEU A 77 13.50 -21.43 1.03
C LEU A 77 14.20 -20.47 0.06
N CYS A 78 14.81 -19.39 0.56
CA CYS A 78 15.58 -18.47 -0.27
C CYS A 78 16.91 -19.05 -0.75
N GLN A 79 17.41 -20.12 -0.11
CA GLN A 79 18.68 -20.77 -0.43
C GLN A 79 18.51 -21.98 -1.36
N MET A 80 17.27 -22.37 -1.65
CA MET A 80 16.97 -23.48 -2.55
C MET A 80 17.25 -23.09 -4.02
N PRO A 81 17.69 -24.04 -4.88
CA PRO A 81 17.91 -23.78 -6.30
C PRO A 81 16.69 -23.21 -7.04
N ASP A 82 15.49 -23.48 -6.52
CA ASP A 82 14.19 -23.03 -7.02
C ASP A 82 13.47 -22.10 -6.03
N GLY A 83 14.20 -21.41 -5.15
CA GLY A 83 13.63 -20.61 -4.07
C GLY A 83 12.56 -19.59 -4.51
N LEU A 84 12.68 -19.02 -5.71
CA LEU A 84 11.66 -18.12 -6.29
C LEU A 84 10.29 -18.81 -6.48
N SER A 85 10.28 -20.12 -6.75
CA SER A 85 9.05 -20.88 -6.91
C SER A 85 8.29 -21.08 -5.60
N CYS A 86 8.96 -20.94 -4.45
CA CYS A 86 8.38 -21.00 -3.12
C CYS A 86 7.63 -19.72 -2.72
N TRP A 87 7.90 -18.60 -3.42
CA TRP A 87 7.33 -17.28 -3.16
C TRP A 87 6.41 -16.83 -4.30
N LYS A 88 5.64 -17.76 -4.86
CA LYS A 88 4.65 -17.42 -5.88
C LYS A 88 3.57 -16.53 -5.29
N TYR A 89 3.42 -15.37 -5.89
CA TYR A 89 2.33 -14.46 -5.59
C TYR A 89 0.97 -15.08 -5.94
N ASP A 90 -0.03 -14.74 -5.14
CA ASP A 90 -1.41 -14.97 -5.52
C ASP A 90 -1.78 -14.03 -6.68
N SER A 91 -1.98 -14.61 -7.86
CA SER A 91 -2.37 -13.86 -9.05
C SER A 91 -3.72 -13.13 -8.90
N THR A 92 -4.58 -13.54 -7.96
CA THR A 92 -5.87 -12.88 -7.73
C THR A 92 -5.73 -11.48 -7.12
N LEU A 93 -4.57 -11.19 -6.51
CA LEU A 93 -4.21 -9.89 -5.94
C LEU A 93 -3.63 -8.93 -6.98
N ILE A 94 -3.26 -9.43 -8.16
CA ILE A 94 -2.80 -8.60 -9.28
C ILE A 94 -4.02 -7.92 -9.92
N LYS A 95 -4.05 -6.59 -9.88
CA LYS A 95 -5.11 -5.75 -10.47
C LYS A 95 -4.55 -4.89 -11.60
N ASN A 96 -5.44 -4.29 -12.39
CA ASN A 96 -5.00 -3.31 -13.38
C ASN A 96 -4.63 -1.97 -12.73
N ASP A 97 -3.82 -1.22 -13.46
CA ASP A 97 -3.32 0.10 -13.06
C ASP A 97 -4.41 1.08 -12.64
N THR A 98 -5.48 1.17 -13.43
CA THR A 98 -6.61 2.09 -13.20
C THR A 98 -7.32 1.80 -11.88
N TYR A 99 -7.46 0.52 -11.54
CA TYR A 99 -8.10 0.08 -10.31
C TYR A 99 -7.30 0.54 -9.09
N ILE A 100 -5.99 0.28 -9.09
CA ILE A 100 -5.09 0.67 -8.01
C ILE A 100 -4.98 2.20 -7.91
N ASP A 101 -4.88 2.92 -9.04
CA ASP A 101 -4.89 4.39 -9.05
C ASP A 101 -6.14 4.96 -8.39
N LYS A 102 -7.31 4.37 -8.68
CA LYS A 102 -8.58 4.81 -8.09
C LYS A 102 -8.59 4.61 -6.58
N ILE A 103 -8.13 3.46 -6.07
CA ILE A 103 -8.04 3.21 -4.62
C ILE A 103 -7.12 4.24 -3.96
N LEU A 104 -5.93 4.45 -4.52
CA LEU A 104 -4.95 5.39 -3.96
C LEU A 104 -5.45 6.83 -3.99
N GLN A 105 -6.14 7.23 -5.05
CA GLN A 105 -6.78 8.55 -5.12
C GLN A 105 -7.85 8.71 -4.04
N GLN A 106 -8.72 7.71 -3.86
CA GLN A 106 -9.73 7.73 -2.80
C GLN A 106 -9.10 7.85 -1.40
N ARG A 107 -8.03 7.09 -1.12
CA ARG A 107 -7.28 7.19 0.13
C ARG A 107 -6.64 8.57 0.33
N ALA A 108 -6.02 9.12 -0.71
CA ALA A 108 -5.44 10.45 -0.66
C ALA A 108 -6.51 11.52 -0.33
N ASP A 109 -7.70 11.41 -0.92
CA ASP A 109 -8.81 12.33 -0.67
C ASP A 109 -9.41 12.18 0.74
N GLU A 110 -9.49 10.96 1.26
CA GLU A 110 -9.88 10.69 2.65
C GLU A 110 -8.91 11.32 3.65
N ILE A 111 -7.61 11.06 3.49
CA ILE A 111 -6.56 11.62 4.38
C ILE A 111 -6.58 13.14 4.31
N LYS A 112 -6.73 13.72 3.11
CA LYS A 112 -6.80 15.17 2.93
C LYS A 112 -8.01 15.77 3.66
N ARG A 113 -9.18 15.13 3.60
CA ARG A 113 -10.37 15.57 4.34
C ARG A 113 -10.15 15.51 5.85
N GLN A 114 -9.66 14.38 6.36
CA GLN A 114 -9.36 14.20 7.78
C GLN A 114 -8.37 15.24 8.30
N TYR A 115 -7.35 15.57 7.52
CA TYR A 115 -6.39 16.61 7.85
C TYR A 115 -7.06 17.99 7.96
N ILE A 116 -7.88 18.36 6.97
CA ILE A 116 -8.61 19.64 6.97
C ILE A 116 -9.53 19.74 8.18
N ASP A 117 -10.30 18.68 8.47
CA ASP A 117 -11.22 18.64 9.61
C ASP A 117 -10.47 18.79 10.94
N THR A 118 -9.34 18.10 11.08
CA THR A 118 -8.46 18.19 12.25
C THR A 118 -7.92 19.62 12.44
N VAL A 119 -7.41 20.23 11.37
CA VAL A 119 -6.89 21.61 11.40
C VAL A 119 -8.00 22.61 11.75
N ASN A 120 -9.20 22.44 11.19
CA ASN A 120 -10.34 23.30 11.48
C ASN A 120 -10.81 23.16 12.93
N SER A 121 -10.87 21.93 13.45
CA SER A 121 -11.19 21.67 14.86
C SER A 121 -10.20 22.40 15.79
N ILE A 122 -8.89 22.28 15.54
CA ILE A 122 -7.86 22.95 16.33
C ILE A 122 -8.01 24.48 16.29
N LYS A 123 -8.27 25.06 15.10
CA LYS A 123 -8.47 26.51 14.96
C LYS A 123 -9.71 26.98 15.72
N SER A 124 -10.81 26.26 15.63
CA SER A 124 -12.04 26.55 16.37
C SER A 124 -11.80 26.49 17.88
N SER A 125 -11.07 25.50 18.38
CA SER A 125 -10.75 25.39 19.81
C SER A 125 -9.83 26.49 20.32
N LYS A 126 -8.95 27.04 19.48
CA LYS A 126 -8.07 28.17 19.83
C LYS A 126 -8.74 29.54 19.75
N ALA A 127 -9.90 29.66 19.09
CA ALA A 127 -10.65 30.91 19.00
C ALA A 127 -11.52 31.21 20.24
N PHE A 128 -11.61 30.28 21.18
CA PHE A 128 -12.36 30.39 22.45
C PHE A 128 -11.47 30.56 23.69
N LEU A 129 -10.16 30.80 23.50
CA LEU A 129 -9.19 31.18 24.54
C LEU A 129 -8.68 32.59 24.26
#